data_AF-A0A2U1LMW3-F1
#
_entry.id   AF-A0A2U1LMW3-F1
#
_cell.length_a   1.000
_cell.length_b   1.000
_cell.length_c   1.000
_cell.angle_alpha   90.00
_cell.angle_beta   90.00
_cell.angle_gamma   90.00
#
_symmetry.space_group_name_H-M   'P 1'
#
loop_
_entity.id
_entity.type
_entity.pdbx_description
1 polymer ?
#
loop_
_entity_poly.entity_id
_entity_poly.type
_entity_poly.pdbx_seq_one_letter_code
_entity_poly.pdbx_strand_id
1 'polypeptide(L)'
;MGTPFHIILFMILSFLTITYGQDCNTYTFTNNNVYSTCVTLPSLNSQLHWTYHPSNTTADVAYRQPGVSNSQWVAWGLNVDRPGMVGTQALVGLVSSNGSVQAYTSSVNGYGTGLQRSGLSFAVSGIRGELVNGDVVVYASLSLPSGRTSFAQVWQVGPISYELLINTTLNISVQLEESH
;
A
#
# COMPACT_ATOMS: atom_id res chain seq x y z
N MET A 1 16.76 56.05 -22.63
CA MET A 1 17.42 55.87 -21.32
C MET A 1 16.35 55.42 -20.33
N GLY A 2 16.38 54.14 -19.95
CA GLY A 2 15.39 53.52 -19.08
C GLY A 2 15.69 52.04 -18.97
N THR A 3 16.47 51.66 -17.96
CA THR A 3 16.66 50.27 -17.51
C THR A 3 15.79 50.07 -16.24
N PRO A 4 15.65 48.85 -15.70
CA PRO A 4 14.65 47.89 -16.17
C PRO A 4 13.77 47.37 -15.02
N PHE A 5 12.47 47.20 -15.25
CA PHE A 5 11.58 46.52 -14.29
C PHE A 5 11.70 45.00 -14.47
N HIS A 6 12.80 44.42 -13.96
CA HIS A 6 12.91 42.97 -13.83
C HIS A 6 12.02 42.52 -12.67
N ILE A 7 10.86 41.97 -13.00
CA ILE A 7 10.05 41.18 -12.08
C ILE A 7 10.93 40.00 -11.66
N ILE A 8 11.50 40.10 -10.46
CA ILE A 8 12.16 38.98 -9.80
C ILE A 8 11.05 37.97 -9.50
N LEU A 9 10.88 37.00 -10.41
CA LEU A 9 10.17 35.77 -10.13
C LEU A 9 10.99 35.04 -9.06
N PHE A 10 10.66 35.33 -7.80
CA PHE A 10 11.05 34.50 -6.66
C PHE A 10 10.44 33.11 -6.89
N MET A 11 11.15 32.25 -7.63
CA MET A 11 11.02 30.82 -7.46
C MET A 11 11.55 30.53 -6.05
N ILE A 12 10.66 30.69 -5.07
CA ILE A 12 10.82 30.09 -3.77
C ILE A 12 10.72 28.60 -4.08
N LEU A 13 11.88 27.98 -4.29
CA LEU A 13 12.01 26.54 -4.28
C LEU A 13 11.68 26.14 -2.85
N SER A 14 10.38 26.00 -2.58
CA SER A 14 9.87 25.40 -1.37
C SER A 14 10.44 23.99 -1.38
N PHE A 15 11.58 23.80 -0.72
CA PHE A 15 11.94 22.51 -0.19
C PHE A 15 10.82 22.20 0.79
N LEU A 16 9.74 21.58 0.29
CA LEU A 16 8.82 20.85 1.11
C LEU A 16 9.66 19.71 1.69
N THR A 17 10.31 19.99 2.81
CA THR A 17 10.69 18.93 3.71
C THR A 17 9.37 18.30 4.12
N ILE A 18 8.99 17.21 3.45
CA ILE A 18 7.92 16.35 3.94
C ILE A 18 8.44 15.80 5.26
N THR A 19 8.13 16.49 6.34
CA THR A 19 8.19 15.89 7.66
C THR A 19 7.06 14.87 7.65
N TYR A 20 7.39 13.60 7.48
CA TYR A 20 6.43 12.53 7.67
C TYR A 20 6.02 12.59 9.14
N GLY A 21 4.85 13.16 9.41
CA GLY A 21 4.27 13.21 10.73
C GLY A 21 4.14 11.79 11.26
N GLN A 22 4.84 11.50 12.36
CA GLN A 22 4.62 10.31 13.18
C GLN A 22 3.25 10.47 13.87
N ASP A 23 2.16 10.20 13.15
CA ASP A 23 0.84 9.99 13.75
C ASP A 23 0.40 8.53 13.55
N CYS A 24 1.23 7.66 14.12
CA CYS A 24 1.00 6.22 14.30
C CYS A 24 0.39 5.90 15.67
N ASN A 25 -0.07 6.95 16.36
CA ASN A 25 -0.34 6.94 17.78
C ASN A 25 -1.58 6.08 18.05
N THR A 26 -1.40 4.95 18.74
CA THR A 26 -2.40 4.10 19.43
C THR A 26 -3.02 2.88 18.71
N TYR A 27 -2.66 2.55 17.46
CA TYR A 27 -3.19 1.30 16.89
C TYR A 27 -2.57 0.07 17.56
N THR A 28 -3.42 -0.77 18.17
CA THR A 28 -3.01 -2.02 18.83
C THR A 28 -3.44 -3.18 17.94
N PHE A 29 -2.45 -3.88 17.39
CA PHE A 29 -2.70 -5.07 16.59
C PHE A 29 -3.23 -6.22 17.48
N THR A 30 -4.21 -6.97 16.99
CA THR A 30 -4.83 -8.08 17.72
C THR A 30 -3.85 -9.19 18.08
N ASN A 31 -2.80 -9.33 17.28
CA ASN A 31 -1.73 -10.30 17.48
C ASN A 31 -0.58 -9.79 18.36
N ASN A 32 -0.72 -8.59 18.96
CA ASN A 32 0.30 -7.93 19.76
C ASN A 32 1.63 -7.70 19.03
N ASN A 33 1.62 -7.67 17.69
CA ASN A 33 2.82 -7.31 16.94
C ASN A 33 3.22 -5.86 17.25
N VAL A 34 4.54 -5.66 17.37
CA VAL A 34 5.14 -4.33 17.51
C VAL A 34 6.04 -4.10 16.31
N TYR A 35 5.85 -2.96 15.64
CA TYR A 35 6.63 -2.56 14.48
C TYR A 35 7.54 -1.39 14.84
N SER A 36 8.80 -1.40 14.36
CA SER A 36 9.79 -0.36 14.68
C SER A 36 9.50 0.96 13.97
N THR A 37 8.83 0.88 12.82
CA THR A 37 8.50 2.03 11.98
C THR A 37 7.03 2.01 11.66
N CYS A 38 6.42 3.20 11.62
CA CYS A 38 5.12 3.38 11.01
C CYS A 38 5.07 4.73 10.28
N VAL A 39 4.29 4.74 9.19
CA VAL A 39 4.03 5.93 8.37
C VAL A 39 2.55 5.96 7.97
N THR A 40 1.95 7.14 8.03
CA THR A 40 0.67 7.40 7.37
C THR A 40 0.95 7.66 5.89
N LEU A 41 0.29 6.91 5.02
CA LEU A 41 0.41 7.07 3.57
C LEU A 41 -0.43 8.28 3.13
N PRO A 42 0.01 9.03 2.10
CA PRO A 42 -0.78 10.12 1.53
C PRO A 42 -2.17 9.64 1.12
N SER A 43 -3.20 10.41 1.49
CA SER A 43 -4.59 10.13 1.13
C SER A 43 -5.13 8.79 1.66
N LEU A 44 -6.45 8.59 1.60
CA LEU A 44 -7.15 7.37 2.09
C LEU A 44 -6.99 7.03 3.59
N ASN A 45 -6.23 7.82 4.36
CA ASN A 45 -5.91 7.58 5.77
C ASN A 45 -5.26 6.20 6.02
N SER A 46 -4.59 5.64 5.02
CA SER A 46 -3.92 4.34 5.10
C SER A 46 -2.62 4.45 5.90
N GLN A 47 -2.20 3.37 6.54
CA GLN A 47 -0.98 3.33 7.34
C GLN A 47 -0.15 2.10 6.99
N LEU A 48 1.17 2.27 6.94
CA LEU A 48 2.11 1.18 6.78
C LEU A 48 2.98 1.09 8.03
N HIS A 49 2.92 -0.05 8.70
CA HIS A 49 3.80 -0.41 9.81
C HIS A 49 4.79 -1.44 9.33
N TRP A 50 6.07 -1.31 9.71
CA TRP A 50 7.09 -2.27 9.31
C TRP A 50 8.29 -2.34 10.25
N THR A 51 8.94 -3.50 10.24
CA THR A 51 10.24 -3.75 10.88
C THR A 51 11.15 -4.42 9.87
N TYR A 52 12.32 -3.84 9.62
CA TYR A 52 13.33 -4.41 8.73
C TYR A 52 14.34 -5.24 9.53
N HIS A 53 14.69 -6.40 8.99
CA HIS A 53 15.63 -7.36 9.56
C HIS A 53 16.87 -7.46 8.65
N PRO A 54 17.96 -6.73 8.95
CA PRO A 54 19.15 -6.71 8.09
C PRO A 54 19.83 -8.08 7.95
N SER A 55 19.71 -8.95 8.96
CA SER A 55 20.37 -10.26 9.00
C SER A 55 19.92 -11.23 7.91
N ASN A 56 18.69 -11.08 7.41
CA ASN A 56 18.08 -11.93 6.39
C ASN A 56 17.40 -11.12 5.28
N THR A 57 17.59 -9.79 5.27
CA THR A 57 17.02 -8.87 4.28
C THR A 57 15.49 -8.94 4.16
N THR A 58 14.80 -9.27 5.25
CA THR A 58 13.33 -9.31 5.27
C THR A 58 12.73 -8.07 5.91
N ALA A 59 11.51 -7.73 5.53
CA ALA A 59 10.69 -6.74 6.21
C ALA A 59 9.36 -7.36 6.61
N ASP A 60 9.05 -7.34 7.90
CA ASP A 60 7.70 -7.63 8.37
C ASP A 60 6.87 -6.37 8.21
N VAL A 61 5.72 -6.49 7.56
CA VAL A 61 4.82 -5.37 7.25
C VAL A 61 3.41 -5.64 7.76
N ALA A 62 2.73 -4.55 8.12
CA ALA A 62 1.29 -4.50 8.31
C ALA A 62 0.75 -3.25 7.60
N TYR A 63 0.03 -3.47 6.51
CA TYR A 63 -0.72 -2.42 5.82
C TYR A 63 -2.10 -2.33 6.44
N ARG A 64 -2.44 -1.18 7.03
CA ARG A 64 -3.72 -0.89 7.65
C ARG A 64 -4.50 0.10 6.78
N GLN A 65 -5.73 -0.27 6.46
CA GLN A 65 -6.71 0.62 5.84
C GLN A 65 -7.90 0.78 6.79
N PRO A 66 -8.13 1.98 7.33
CA PRO A 66 -9.30 2.27 8.14
C PRO A 66 -10.58 2.43 7.32
N GLY A 67 -11.73 2.27 7.99
CA GLY A 67 -13.04 2.61 7.43
C GLY A 67 -13.50 1.68 6.30
N VAL A 68 -13.06 0.42 6.31
CA VAL A 68 -13.41 -0.57 5.29
C VAL A 68 -14.69 -1.29 5.70
N SER A 69 -15.62 -1.35 4.77
CA SER A 69 -16.87 -2.10 4.86
C SER A 69 -16.74 -3.49 4.21
N ASN A 70 -17.72 -4.35 4.49
CA ASN A 70 -17.79 -5.65 3.84
C ASN A 70 -17.93 -5.48 2.32
N SER A 71 -17.49 -6.49 1.56
CA SER A 71 -17.50 -6.45 0.11
C SER A 71 -16.62 -5.35 -0.49
N GLN A 72 -15.48 -5.07 0.16
CA GLN A 72 -14.42 -4.21 -0.36
C GLN A 72 -13.11 -4.98 -0.47
N TRP A 73 -12.16 -4.43 -1.20
CA TRP A 73 -10.78 -4.90 -1.23
C TRP A 73 -9.86 -3.75 -0.85
N VAL A 74 -8.69 -4.10 -0.31
CA VAL A 74 -7.59 -3.19 -0.07
C VAL A 74 -6.33 -3.77 -0.69
N ALA A 75 -5.44 -2.93 -1.18
CA ALA A 75 -4.16 -3.36 -1.69
C ALA A 75 -3.06 -2.38 -1.31
N TRP A 76 -1.88 -2.92 -1.02
CA TRP A 76 -0.63 -2.17 -0.91
C TRP A 76 0.47 -2.98 -1.57
N GLY A 77 1.37 -2.33 -2.30
CA GLY A 77 2.42 -3.02 -3.04
C GLY A 77 3.64 -2.17 -3.32
N LEU A 78 4.68 -2.86 -3.76
CA LEU A 78 5.94 -2.26 -4.17
C LEU A 78 6.10 -2.36 -5.68
N ASN A 79 6.48 -1.26 -6.32
CA ASN A 79 7.00 -1.31 -7.67
C ASN A 79 8.54 -1.32 -7.60
N VAL A 80 9.10 -2.47 -7.96
CA VAL A 80 10.54 -2.77 -7.81
C VAL A 80 11.37 -2.34 -9.01
N ASP A 81 10.74 -1.85 -10.08
CA ASP A 81 11.45 -1.43 -11.29
C ASP A 81 11.42 0.09 -11.43
N ARG A 82 10.25 0.72 -11.24
CA ARG A 82 10.05 2.16 -11.44
C ARG A 82 8.85 2.69 -10.64
N PRO A 83 8.75 4.00 -10.40
CA PRO A 83 7.51 4.60 -9.89
C PRO A 83 6.31 4.35 -10.82
N GLY A 84 5.13 4.12 -10.22
CA GLY A 84 3.85 4.01 -10.93
C GLY A 84 3.11 2.69 -10.70
N MET A 85 1.84 2.64 -11.15
CA MET A 85 0.96 1.48 -11.00
C MET A 85 1.51 0.20 -11.61
N VAL A 86 1.86 0.28 -12.89
CA VAL A 86 2.14 -0.89 -13.72
C VAL A 86 3.52 -1.44 -13.36
N GLY A 87 3.55 -2.71 -12.96
CA GLY A 87 4.72 -3.37 -12.36
C GLY A 87 4.65 -3.46 -10.84
N THR A 88 3.61 -2.91 -10.20
CA THR A 88 3.42 -3.04 -8.75
C THR A 88 3.15 -4.50 -8.38
N GLN A 89 3.80 -4.95 -7.32
CA GLN A 89 3.67 -6.28 -6.75
C GLN A 89 3.02 -6.14 -5.38
N ALA A 90 1.75 -6.52 -5.31
CA ALA A 90 0.84 -6.12 -4.25
C ALA A 90 0.48 -7.26 -3.30
N LEU A 91 0.28 -6.89 -2.04
CA LEU A 91 -0.50 -7.61 -1.06
C LEU A 91 -1.95 -7.13 -1.18
N VAL A 92 -2.89 -8.06 -1.26
CA VAL A 92 -4.32 -7.78 -1.41
C VAL A 92 -5.05 -8.36 -0.22
N GLY A 93 -5.96 -7.60 0.38
CA GLY A 93 -6.92 -8.05 1.37
C GLY A 93 -8.34 -7.95 0.82
N LEU A 94 -8.99 -9.07 0.57
CA LEU A 94 -10.35 -9.15 0.06
C LEU A 94 -11.33 -9.38 1.21
N VAL A 95 -12.21 -8.41 1.48
CA VAL A 95 -13.19 -8.48 2.56
C VAL A 95 -14.49 -9.09 2.04
N SER A 96 -14.78 -10.29 2.50
CA SER A 96 -16.01 -10.99 2.15
C SER A 96 -17.24 -10.36 2.82
N SER A 97 -18.43 -10.70 2.32
CA SER A 97 -19.70 -10.20 2.90
C SER A 97 -19.90 -10.57 4.38
N ASN A 98 -19.26 -11.63 4.85
CA ASN A 98 -19.25 -12.07 6.24
C ASN A 98 -18.15 -11.43 7.11
N GLY A 99 -17.39 -10.47 6.57
CA GLY A 99 -16.29 -9.80 7.26
C GLY A 99 -14.96 -10.57 7.31
N SER A 100 -14.90 -11.80 6.80
CA SER A 100 -13.62 -12.51 6.67
C SER A 100 -12.73 -11.88 5.62
N VAL A 101 -11.43 -11.81 5.89
CA VAL A 101 -10.44 -11.22 4.97
C VAL A 101 -9.57 -12.30 4.37
N GLN A 102 -9.64 -12.46 3.05
CA GLN A 102 -8.71 -13.30 2.31
C GLN A 102 -7.51 -12.45 1.88
N ALA A 103 -6.32 -12.76 2.41
CA ALA A 103 -5.09 -12.10 2.01
C ALA A 103 -4.27 -12.95 1.03
N TYR A 104 -3.74 -12.33 -0.02
CA TYR A 104 -2.92 -12.99 -1.04
C TYR A 104 -2.08 -11.98 -1.82
N THR A 105 -1.17 -12.46 -2.68
CA THR A 105 -0.32 -11.63 -3.53
C THR A 105 -0.91 -11.47 -4.94
N SER A 106 -0.66 -10.32 -5.57
CA SER A 106 -1.05 -10.05 -6.96
C SER A 106 -0.03 -9.17 -7.66
N SER A 107 0.38 -9.55 -8.87
CA SER A 107 1.12 -8.68 -9.79
C SER A 107 0.16 -7.76 -10.55
N VAL A 108 0.46 -6.45 -10.62
CA VAL A 108 -0.32 -5.43 -11.32
C VAL A 108 0.34 -5.11 -12.65
N ASN A 109 -0.08 -5.81 -13.71
CA ASN A 109 0.53 -5.70 -15.04
C ASN A 109 -0.13 -4.64 -15.94
N GLY A 110 -1.19 -3.98 -15.46
CA GLY A 110 -1.93 -2.97 -16.22
C GLY A 110 -3.00 -2.30 -15.38
N TYR A 111 -3.58 -1.22 -15.91
CA TYR A 111 -4.62 -0.42 -15.24
C TYR A 111 -5.96 -1.17 -15.09
N GLY A 112 -6.30 -2.04 -16.04
CA GLY A 112 -7.47 -2.92 -15.96
C GLY A 112 -7.19 -4.23 -15.21
N THR A 113 -6.30 -4.21 -14.20
CA THR A 113 -6.00 -5.40 -13.40
C THR A 113 -7.25 -5.95 -12.75
N GLY A 114 -7.28 -7.23 -12.41
CA GLY A 114 -8.32 -7.79 -11.54
C GLY A 114 -7.89 -7.96 -10.09
N LEU A 115 -6.62 -7.67 -9.80
CA LEU A 115 -5.91 -8.16 -8.63
C LEU A 115 -6.00 -9.69 -8.51
N GLN A 116 -5.85 -10.42 -9.63
CA GLN A 116 -5.86 -11.88 -9.59
C GLN A 116 -4.65 -12.42 -8.83
N ARG A 117 -4.90 -13.43 -7.98
CA ARG A 117 -3.83 -14.11 -7.22
C ARG A 117 -2.71 -14.56 -8.16
N SER A 118 -1.50 -14.11 -7.87
CA SER A 118 -0.31 -14.41 -8.65
C SER A 118 0.96 -14.31 -7.82
N GLY A 119 2.02 -14.97 -8.28
CA GLY A 119 3.34 -14.86 -7.65
C GLY A 119 3.97 -13.49 -7.85
N LEU A 120 4.94 -13.17 -6.99
CA LEU A 120 5.77 -11.97 -7.05
C LEU A 120 7.22 -12.38 -7.37
N SER A 121 8.03 -11.45 -7.88
CA SER A 121 9.47 -11.61 -8.11
C SER A 121 10.29 -11.70 -6.83
N PHE A 122 9.68 -11.39 -5.68
CA PHE A 122 10.26 -11.57 -4.36
C PHE A 122 9.38 -12.45 -3.48
N ALA A 123 10.01 -13.16 -2.54
CA ALA A 123 9.29 -14.07 -1.67
C ALA A 123 8.45 -13.31 -0.65
N VAL A 124 7.21 -13.77 -0.47
CA VAL A 124 6.27 -13.29 0.54
C VAL A 124 5.83 -14.48 1.39
N SER A 125 5.88 -14.33 2.70
CA SER A 125 5.46 -15.36 3.65
C SER A 125 4.58 -14.77 4.76
N GLY A 126 3.90 -15.64 5.50
CA GLY A 126 3.05 -15.21 6.63
C GLY A 126 1.88 -14.31 6.24
N ILE A 127 1.44 -14.36 4.98
CA ILE A 127 0.36 -13.50 4.48
C ILE A 127 -0.96 -13.85 5.15
N ARG A 128 -1.61 -12.84 5.73
CA ARG A 128 -2.92 -12.97 6.38
C ARG A 128 -3.58 -11.61 6.47
N GLY A 129 -4.90 -11.61 6.58
CA GLY A 129 -5.68 -10.40 6.74
C GLY A 129 -6.71 -10.53 7.84
N GLU A 130 -7.10 -9.41 8.42
CA GLU A 130 -8.20 -9.34 9.37
C GLU A 130 -8.99 -8.04 9.19
N LEU A 131 -10.24 -8.06 9.61
CA LEU A 131 -11.10 -6.89 9.72
C LEU A 131 -11.49 -6.75 11.19
N VAL A 132 -11.06 -5.67 11.84
CA VAL A 132 -11.29 -5.43 13.26
C VAL A 132 -11.74 -3.99 13.45
N ASN A 133 -12.92 -3.80 14.02
CA ASN A 133 -13.49 -2.46 14.28
C ASN A 133 -13.55 -1.54 13.03
N GLY A 134 -13.73 -2.13 11.84
CA GLY A 134 -13.76 -1.38 10.57
C GLY A 134 -12.39 -1.13 9.94
N ASP A 135 -11.30 -1.62 10.54
CA ASP A 135 -9.97 -1.55 9.96
C ASP A 135 -9.60 -2.88 9.32
N VAL A 136 -9.20 -2.85 8.06
CA VAL A 136 -8.52 -4.00 7.45
C VAL A 136 -7.04 -3.88 7.67
N VAL A 137 -6.42 -4.97 8.12
CA VAL A 137 -4.97 -5.10 8.19
C VAL A 137 -4.52 -6.27 7.34
N VAL A 138 -3.56 -6.04 6.45
CA VAL A 138 -2.88 -7.08 5.67
C VAL A 138 -1.45 -7.20 6.19
N TYR A 139 -1.12 -8.38 6.70
CA TYR A 139 0.20 -8.70 7.24
C TYR A 139 0.99 -9.53 6.24
N ALA A 140 2.31 -9.35 6.22
CA ALA A 140 3.23 -10.23 5.50
C ALA A 140 4.68 -10.06 5.99
N SER A 141 5.53 -11.03 5.64
CA SER A 141 6.99 -10.88 5.68
C SER A 141 7.54 -10.95 4.25
N LEU A 142 8.23 -9.90 3.84
CA LEU A 142 8.75 -9.73 2.48
C LEU A 142 10.25 -9.98 2.47
N SER A 143 10.76 -10.82 1.57
CA SER A 143 12.18 -10.85 1.25
C SER A 143 12.48 -9.71 0.30
N LEU A 144 13.10 -8.62 0.76
CA LEU A 144 13.25 -7.43 -0.07
C LEU A 144 14.18 -7.72 -1.27
N PRO A 145 13.84 -7.26 -2.49
CA PRO A 145 14.74 -7.37 -3.64
C PRO A 145 16.12 -6.79 -3.35
N SER A 146 17.16 -7.51 -3.75
CA SER A 146 18.53 -7.28 -3.29
C SER A 146 19.07 -5.88 -3.64
N GLY A 147 19.68 -5.22 -2.65
CA GLY A 147 20.52 -4.04 -2.82
C GLY A 147 19.89 -2.70 -2.42
N ARG A 148 18.61 -2.68 -2.03
CA ARG A 148 17.94 -1.44 -1.57
C ARG A 148 16.80 -1.68 -0.59
N THR A 149 16.48 -0.65 0.19
CA THR A 149 15.37 -0.63 1.16
C THR A 149 14.32 0.42 0.82
N SER A 150 14.50 1.14 -0.29
CA SER A 150 13.56 2.16 -0.78
C SER A 150 12.96 1.73 -2.11
N PHE A 151 11.63 1.79 -2.19
CA PHE A 151 10.82 1.33 -3.31
C PHE A 151 9.66 2.30 -3.53
N ALA A 152 9.21 2.43 -4.78
CA ALA A 152 7.95 3.09 -5.03
C ALA A 152 6.82 2.24 -4.45
N GLN A 153 5.86 2.90 -3.79
CA GLN A 153 4.75 2.25 -3.13
C GLN A 153 3.43 2.68 -3.78
N VAL A 154 2.47 1.78 -3.75
CA VAL A 154 1.14 1.99 -4.30
C VAL A 154 0.13 1.39 -3.34
N TRP A 155 -0.94 2.11 -3.03
CA TRP A 155 -2.03 1.63 -2.20
C TRP A 155 -3.38 2.06 -2.77
N GLN A 156 -4.41 1.26 -2.51
CA GLN A 156 -5.78 1.59 -2.86
C GLN A 156 -6.80 0.76 -2.06
N VAL A 157 -8.03 1.27 -1.99
CA VAL A 157 -9.24 0.57 -1.54
C VAL A 157 -10.32 0.67 -2.62
N GLY A 158 -11.19 -0.33 -2.73
CA GLY A 158 -12.34 -0.24 -3.62
C GLY A 158 -13.43 -1.28 -3.35
N PRO A 159 -14.58 -1.16 -4.04
CA PRO A 159 -15.68 -2.10 -3.91
C PRO A 159 -15.40 -3.41 -4.66
N ILE A 160 -15.96 -4.52 -4.17
CA ILE A 160 -16.16 -5.74 -4.95
C ILE A 160 -17.45 -5.55 -5.77
N SER A 161 -17.40 -5.67 -7.09
CA SER A 161 -18.64 -5.67 -7.89
C SER A 161 -19.31 -7.05 -7.87
N TYR A 162 -20.64 -7.05 -7.76
CA TYR A 162 -21.46 -8.25 -7.50
C TYR A 162 -21.53 -9.23 -8.68
N GLU A 163 -21.28 -8.79 -9.93
CA GLU A 163 -21.08 -9.70 -11.08
C GLU A 163 -19.86 -10.61 -10.92
N LEU A 164 -18.96 -10.31 -9.96
CA LEU A 164 -17.68 -10.99 -9.75
C LEU A 164 -17.69 -12.05 -8.62
N LEU A 165 -18.82 -12.27 -7.95
CA LEU A 165 -18.94 -13.35 -6.95
C LEU A 165 -19.29 -14.71 -7.59
N ILE A 166 -19.64 -14.72 -8.88
CA ILE A 166 -20.11 -15.92 -9.61
C ILE A 166 -18.97 -16.58 -10.41
N ASN A 167 -17.94 -15.83 -10.80
CA ASN A 167 -16.71 -16.34 -11.39
C ASN A 167 -15.53 -15.97 -10.48
N THR A 168 -14.70 -16.93 -10.10
CA THR A 168 -13.59 -16.84 -9.14
C THR A 168 -12.44 -15.86 -9.52
N THR A 169 -12.68 -14.97 -10.47
CA THR A 169 -11.74 -13.95 -10.95
C THR A 169 -12.33 -12.58 -10.59
N LEU A 170 -11.81 -11.94 -9.55
CA LEU A 170 -12.10 -10.52 -9.34
C LEU A 170 -11.56 -9.72 -10.52
N ASN A 171 -12.38 -8.87 -11.13
CA ASN A 171 -11.96 -7.82 -12.05
C ASN A 171 -12.12 -6.48 -11.32
N ILE A 172 -11.13 -6.13 -10.49
CA ILE A 172 -11.07 -4.87 -9.77
C ILE A 172 -10.35 -3.78 -10.59
N SER A 173 -11.09 -2.80 -11.07
CA SER A 173 -10.48 -1.57 -11.60
C SER A 173 -9.87 -0.75 -10.44
N VAL A 174 -8.57 -0.88 -10.24
CA VAL A 174 -7.81 -0.07 -9.28
C VAL A 174 -7.59 1.32 -9.88
N GLN A 175 -8.26 2.35 -9.35
CA GLN A 175 -7.83 3.75 -9.55
C GLN A 175 -6.64 3.99 -8.62
N LEU A 176 -5.63 4.78 -8.99
CA LEU A 176 -4.52 5.08 -8.08
C LEU A 176 -4.40 6.56 -7.78
N GLU A 177 -4.02 6.85 -6.55
CA GLU A 177 -3.46 8.14 -6.17
C GLU A 177 -1.94 7.97 -6.11
N GLU A 178 -1.22 8.62 -7.03
CA GLU A 178 0.24 8.59 -7.04
C GLU A 178 0.76 9.59 -6.01
N SER A 179 1.64 9.17 -5.10
CA SER A 179 2.41 10.11 -4.27
C SER A 179 3.46 10.79 -5.16
N HIS A 180 3.19 12.04 -5.53
CA HIS A 180 4.12 12.93 -6.24
C HIS A 180 5.24 13.46 -5.34
#